data_AF-A0AAJ2NTJ4-F1
#
_entry.id   AF-A0AAJ2NTJ4-F1
#
_cell.length_a   1.000
_cell.length_b   1.000
_cell.length_c   1.000
_cell.angle_alpha   90.00
_cell.angle_beta   90.00
_cell.angle_gamma   90.00
#
_symmetry.space_group_name_H-M   'P 1'
#
loop_
_entity.id
_entity.type
_entity.pdbx_description
1 polymer ?
#
loop_
_entity_poly.entity_id
_entity_poly.type
_entity_poly.pdbx_seq_one_letter_code
_entity_poly.pdbx_strand_id
1 'polypeptide(L)' 'MGKALIIGCGGVAQVGIHKCVQNSEVFEEICIASRTKSKCDELKAKLDGGNTKITTAQVDANNV' A
#
# COMPACT_ATOMS: atom_id res chain seq x y z
N MET A 1 4.88 9.56 -13.37
CA MET A 1 4.46 8.20 -12.99
C MET A 1 5.42 7.57 -11.98
N GLY A 2 5.26 7.95 -10.70
CA GLY A 2 5.87 7.21 -9.60
C GLY A 2 4.99 6.03 -9.21
N LYS A 3 5.58 4.83 -9.25
CA LYS A 3 4.96 3.60 -8.74
C LYS A 3 5.76 3.12 -7.54
N ALA A 4 5.07 2.71 -6.47
CA ALA A 4 5.72 2.18 -5.27
C ALA A 4 5.17 0.80 -4.88
N LEU A 5 6.08 -0.12 -4.54
CA LEU A 5 5.75 -1.36 -3.84
C LEU A 5 6.10 -1.18 -2.37
N ILE A 6 5.12 -1.41 -1.48
CA ILE A 6 5.27 -1.28 -0.04
C ILE A 6 5.03 -2.66 0.57
N ILE A 7 6.09 -3.24 1.14
CA ILE A 7 6.03 -4.54 1.82
C ILE A 7 5.83 -4.31 3.32
N GLY A 8 4.66 -4.71 3.80
CA GLY A 8 4.22 -4.56 5.18
C GLY A 8 3.01 -3.63 5.31
N CYS A 9 2.14 -3.96 6.26
CA CYS A 9 0.92 -3.20 6.57
C CYS A 9 0.79 -2.93 8.09
N GLY A 10 1.91 -2.97 8.81
CA GLY A 10 2.00 -2.63 10.24
C GLY A 10 1.95 -1.12 10.48
N GLY A 11 1.97 -0.69 11.75
CA GLY A 11 1.74 0.71 12.14
C GLY A 11 2.63 1.73 11.42
N VAL A 12 3.94 1.46 11.32
CA VAL A 12 4.88 2.35 10.61
C VAL A 12 4.59 2.39 9.11
N ALA A 13 4.35 1.24 8.49
CA ALA A 13 4.03 1.16 7.07
C ALA A 13 2.73 1.91 6.73
N GLN A 14 1.72 1.85 7.61
CA GLN A 14 0.48 2.60 7.44
C GLN A 14 0.75 4.11 7.32
N VAL A 15 1.57 4.69 8.19
CA VAL A 15 1.92 6.13 8.11
C VAL A 15 2.51 6.48 6.74
N GLY A 16 3.44 5.67 6.24
CA GLY A 16 4.03 5.85 4.92
C GLY A 16 2.99 5.75 3.79
N ILE A 17 2.15 4.71 3.83
CA ILE A 17 1.08 4.48 2.85
C ILE A 17 0.10 5.67 2.83
N HIS A 18 -0.34 6.16 4.00
CA HIS A 18 -1.20 7.34 4.09
C HIS A 18 -0.57 8.57 3.41
N LYS A 19 0.74 8.78 3.58
CA LYS A 19 1.46 9.89 2.95
C LYS A 19 1.66 9.71 1.45
N CYS A 20 1.90 8.49 0.98
CA CYS A 20 1.92 8.19 -0.46
C CYS A 20 0.56 8.50 -1.09
N VAL A 21 -0.54 8.10 -0.46
CA VAL A 21 -1.89 8.38 -0.98
C VAL A 21 -2.20 9.88 -1.01
N GLN A 22 -1.76 10.63 0.01
CA GLN A 22 -1.90 12.10 0.07
C GLN A 22 -1.03 12.83 -0.96
N ASN A 23 0.10 12.25 -1.36
CA ASN A 23 1.02 12.83 -2.34
C ASN A 23 0.83 12.16 -3.72
N SER A 24 -0.40 12.18 -4.22
CA SER A 24 -0.79 11.54 -5.49
C SER A 24 -0.11 12.12 -6.73
N GLU A 25 0.44 13.33 -6.65
CA GLU A 25 1.23 13.94 -7.74
C GLU A 25 2.55 13.20 -7.96
N VAL A 26 3.11 12.60 -6.89
CA VAL A 26 4.33 11.81 -6.94
C VAL A 26 4.01 10.31 -7.06
N PHE A 27 3.08 9.82 -6.24
CA PHE A 27 2.71 8.40 -6.18
C PHE A 27 1.35 8.17 -6.83
N GLU A 28 1.35 7.93 -8.13
CA GLU A 28 0.11 7.71 -8.88
C GLU A 28 -0.45 6.28 -8.65
N GLU A 29 0.43 5.31 -8.38
CA GLU A 29 0.06 3.92 -8.12
C GLU A 29 0.92 3.31 -7.01
N ILE A 30 0.27 2.65 -6.05
CA ILE A 30 0.96 1.88 -5.01
C ILE A 30 0.43 0.44 -4.94
N CYS A 31 1.34 -0.49 -4.65
CA CYS A 31 1.01 -1.87 -4.30
C CYS A 31 1.36 -2.10 -2.84
N ILE A 32 0.37 -2.48 -2.03
CA ILE A 32 0.58 -2.85 -0.63
C ILE A 32 0.60 -4.37 -0.55
N ALA A 33 1.74 -4.93 -0.14
CA ALA A 33 1.92 -6.37 -0.07
C ALA A 33 2.28 -6.81 1.35
N SER A 34 1.74 -7.93 1.82
CA SER A 34 2.19 -8.53 3.09
C SER A 34 1.89 -10.03 3.12
N ARG A 35 2.39 -10.73 4.15
CA ARG A 35 2.05 -12.14 4.39
C ARG A 35 0.55 -12.34 4.58
N THR A 36 -0.13 -11.36 5.18
CA THR A 36 -1.57 -11.41 5.46
C THR A 36 -2.29 -10.43 4.53
N LYS A 37 -2.75 -10.92 3.36
CA LYS A 37 -3.39 -10.08 2.35
C LYS A 37 -4.62 -9.32 2.88
N SER A 38 -5.41 -9.94 3.76
CA SER A 38 -6.61 -9.28 4.33
C SER A 38 -6.30 -7.96 5.04
N LYS A 39 -5.14 -7.85 5.71
CA LYS A 39 -4.70 -6.59 6.34
C LYS A 39 -4.38 -5.51 5.30
N CYS A 40 -3.87 -5.89 4.14
CA CYS A 40 -3.64 -4.97 3.02
C CYS A 40 -4.99 -4.52 2.42
N ASP A 41 -5.94 -5.45 2.27
CA ASP A 41 -7.29 -5.17 1.74
C ASP A 41 -8.07 -4.23 2.68
N GLU A 42 -8.01 -4.45 4.00
CA GLU A 42 -8.59 -3.55 4.99
C GLU A 42 -8.00 -2.14 4.92
N LEU A 43 -6.67 -2.03 4.76
CA LEU A 43 -6.01 -0.74 4.65
C LEU A 43 -6.37 -0.03 3.35
N LYS A 44 -6.44 -0.77 2.23
CA LYS A 44 -6.94 -0.25 0.96
C LYS A 44 -8.36 0.31 1.12
N ALA A 45 -9.26 -0.43 1.75
CA ALA A 45 -10.64 0.02 1.97
C ALA A 45 -10.72 1.30 2.83
N LYS A 46 -9.85 1.45 3.83
CA LYS A 46 -9.75 2.68 4.65
C LYS A 46 -9.21 3.89 3.90
N LEU A 47 -8.45 3.66 2.84
CA LEU A 47 -7.80 4.68 2.02
C LEU A 47 -8.52 4.90 0.68
N ASP A 48 -9.66 4.24 0.50
CA ASP A 48 -10.46 4.35 -0.70
C ASP A 48 -10.97 5.79 -0.87
N GLY A 49 -11.05 6.26 -2.12
CA GLY A 49 -11.41 7.63 -2.47
C GLY A 49 -10.25 8.62 -2.65
N GLY A 50 -8.99 8.18 -2.50
CA GLY A 50 -7.82 8.95 -2.92
C GLY A 50 -7.55 8.89 -4.43
N ASN A 51 -6.77 9.84 -4.95
CA ASN A 51 -6.35 9.87 -6.37
C ASN A 51 -5.27 8.83 -6.72
N THR A 52 -4.65 8.22 -5.70
CA THR A 52 -3.61 7.20 -5.86
C THR A 52 -4.26 5.84 -6.08
N LYS A 53 -3.89 5.13 -7.14
CA LYS A 53 -4.38 3.77 -7.40
C LYS A 53 -3.75 2.78 -6.43
N ILE A 54 -4.56 2.10 -5.62
CA ILE A 54 -4.09 1.12 -4.62
C ILE A 54 -4.42 -0.31 -5.08
N THR A 55 -3.37 -1.13 -5.18
CA THR A 55 -3.47 -2.58 -5.36
C THR A 55 -2.96 -3.33 -4.14
N THR A 56 -3.40 -4.57 -3.95
CA THR A 56 -3.01 -5.40 -2.83
C THR A 56 -2.49 -6.75 -3.31
N ALA A 57 -1.45 -7.25 -2.65
CA ALA A 57 -0.84 -8.54 -2.98
C ALA A 57 -0.49 -9.30 -1.70
N GLN A 58 -0.42 -10.63 -1.83
CA GLN A 58 0.19 -11.45 -0.80
C GLN A 58 1.66 -11.67 -1.15
N VAL A 59 2.56 -11.47 -0.19
CA VAL A 59 3.97 -11.80 -0.34
C VAL A 59 4.56 -12.25 1.00
N ASP A 60 5.35 -13.31 1.00
CA ASP A 60 6.26 -13.61 2.11
C ASP A 60 7.67 -13.18 1.72
N ALA A 61 8.12 -12.04 2.25
CA ALA A 61 9.42 -11.49 1.91
C ALA A 61 10.61 -12.35 2.41
N ASN A 62 10.37 -13.36 3.25
CA ASN A 62 11.41 -14.30 3.69
C ASN A 62 11.54 -15.52 2.77
N ASN A 63 10.59 -15.73 1.86
CA ASN A 63 10.55 -16.87 0.95
C ASN A 63 10.32 -16.37 -0.48
N VAL A 64 11.41 -15.87 -1.08
CA VAL A 64 11.45 -15.23 -2.41
C VAL A 64 12.16 -16.09 -3.44
#